data_AF-A0A3B9KU29-F1
#
_entry.id   AF-A0A3B9KU29-F1
#
_cell.length_a   1.000
_cell.length_b   1.000
_cell.length_c   1.000
_cell.angle_alpha   90.00
_cell.angle_beta   90.00
_cell.angle_gamma   90.00
#
_symmetry.space_group_name_H-M   'P 1'
#
loop_
_entity.id
_entity.type
_entity.pdbx_description
1 polymer ?
#
loop_
_entity_poly.entity_id
_entity_poly.type
_entity_poly.pdbx_seq_one_letter_code
_entity_poly.pdbx_strand_id
1 'polypeptide(L)'
;ELNRDQLEQILEDWKKNVLKLNNMILKDAEKEFDPTSRIGYGLDGDESVQQKDFESVRGTYDGNKFVKALCSENDEVEKRFQEMIKIL
;
A
#
# COMPACT_ATOMS: atom_id res chain seq x y z
N GLU A 1 28.91 11.80 -20.48
CA GLU A 1 27.63 11.43 -21.13
C GLU A 1 26.98 10.33 -20.33
N LEU A 2 25.65 10.27 -20.33
CA LEU A 2 24.91 9.18 -19.71
C LEU A 2 24.82 8.03 -20.72
N ASN A 3 25.28 6.84 -20.34
CA ASN A 3 25.19 5.65 -21.18
C ASN A 3 23.93 4.82 -20.86
N ARG A 4 23.69 3.79 -21.68
CA ARG A 4 22.52 2.89 -21.54
C ARG A 4 22.47 2.25 -20.15
N ASP A 5 23.55 1.63 -19.70
CA ASP A 5 23.61 0.93 -18.42
C ASP A 5 23.30 1.88 -17.24
N GLN A 6 23.77 3.12 -17.32
CA GLN A 6 23.46 4.15 -16.33
C GLN A 6 21.99 4.56 -16.36
N LEU A 7 21.36 4.63 -17.55
CA LEU A 7 19.93 4.88 -17.67
C LEU A 7 19.10 3.72 -17.09
N GLU A 8 19.48 2.47 -17.38
CA GLU A 8 18.81 1.28 -16.82
C GLU A 8 18.87 1.29 -15.30
N GLN A 9 20.05 1.55 -14.73
CA GLN A 9 20.22 1.61 -13.27
C GLN A 9 19.36 2.70 -12.63
N ILE A 10 19.27 3.88 -13.24
CA ILE A 10 18.43 4.98 -12.74
C ILE A 10 16.95 4.58 -12.77
N LEU A 11 16.49 3.91 -13.83
CA LEU A 11 15.11 3.44 -13.94
C LEU A 11 14.80 2.35 -12.89
N GLU A 12 15.74 1.43 -12.66
CA GLU A 12 15.60 0.42 -11.61
C GLU A 12 15.52 1.04 -10.22
N ASP A 13 16.41 1.98 -9.92
CA ASP A 13 16.44 2.67 -8.64
C ASP A 13 15.16 3.50 -8.42
N TRP A 14 14.68 4.18 -9.46
CA TRP A 14 13.42 4.90 -9.42
C TRP A 14 12.27 3.95 -9.06
N LYS A 15 12.10 2.85 -9.81
CA LYS A 15 11.03 1.87 -9.55
C LYS A 15 11.12 1.34 -8.13
N LYS A 16 12.31 0.88 -7.73
CA LYS A 16 12.56 0.28 -6.42
C LYS A 16 12.23 1.24 -5.28
N ASN A 17 12.63 2.51 -5.41
CA ASN A 17 12.40 3.50 -4.36
C ASN A 17 10.93 3.90 -4.26
N VAL A 18 10.21 4.03 -5.39
CA VAL A 18 8.76 4.31 -5.38
C VAL A 18 7.99 3.15 -4.74
N LEU A 19 8.22 1.92 -5.19
CA LEU A 19 7.54 0.74 -4.61
C LEU A 19 7.86 0.58 -3.13
N LYS A 20 9.12 0.82 -2.73
CA LYS A 20 9.51 0.77 -1.32
C LYS A 20 8.76 1.80 -0.47
N LEU A 21 8.66 3.04 -0.95
CA LEU A 21 7.93 4.09 -0.24
C LEU A 21 6.45 3.74 -0.10
N ASN A 22 5.81 3.31 -1.19
CA ASN A 22 4.40 2.93 -1.18
C ASN A 22 4.14 1.76 -0.23
N ASN A 23 5.02 0.75 -0.20
CA ASN A 23 4.91 -0.36 0.75
C ASN A 23 5.09 0.08 2.21
N MET A 24 5.93 1.08 2.48
CA MET A 24 6.04 1.66 3.84
C MET A 24 4.75 2.37 4.25
N ILE A 25 4.13 3.10 3.33
CA ILE A 25 2.86 3.80 3.56
C ILE A 25 1.73 2.78 3.79
N LEU A 26 1.63 1.74 2.95
CA LEU A 26 0.66 0.65 3.11
C LEU A 26 0.80 -0.02 4.49
N LYS A 27 2.02 -0.35 4.90
CA LYS A 27 2.30 -0.95 6.20
C LYS A 27 1.93 -0.03 7.37
N ASP A 28 2.05 1.28 7.19
CA ASP A 28 1.63 2.23 8.23
C ASP A 28 0.10 2.32 8.30
N ALA A 29 -0.57 2.39 7.15
CA ALA A 29 -2.03 2.37 7.06
C ALA A 29 -2.63 1.09 7.65
N GLU A 30 -1.96 -0.06 7.50
CA GLU A 30 -2.41 -1.34 8.08
C GLU A 30 -2.59 -1.28 9.61
N LYS A 31 -1.77 -0.48 10.30
CA LYS A 31 -1.88 -0.29 11.76
C LYS A 31 -3.20 0.38 12.17
N GLU A 32 -3.79 1.20 11.31
CA GLU A 32 -5.10 1.82 11.58
C GLU A 32 -6.24 0.79 11.63
N PHE A 33 -6.00 -0.42 11.09
CA PHE A 33 -6.93 -1.53 11.06
C PHE A 33 -6.51 -2.67 12.00
N ASP A 34 -5.42 -2.50 12.76
CA ASP A 34 -4.93 -3.50 13.71
C ASP A 34 -5.93 -3.69 14.86
N PRO A 35 -6.24 -4.94 15.23
CA PRO A 35 -7.08 -5.30 16.38
C PRO A 35 -6.70 -4.63 17.71
N THR A 36 -5.43 -4.29 17.92
CA THR A 36 -4.97 -3.63 19.14
C THR A 36 -5.39 -2.15 19.23
N SER A 37 -5.82 -1.55 18.11
CA SER A 37 -6.43 -0.22 18.05
C SER A 37 -7.91 -0.20 18.47
N ARG A 38 -8.49 -1.34 18.90
CA ARG A 38 -9.92 -1.51 19.26
C ARG A 38 -10.32 -0.99 20.65
N ILE A 39 -9.47 -0.23 21.35
CA ILE A 39 -9.82 0.33 22.66
C ILE A 39 -11.00 1.31 22.49
N GLY A 40 -12.23 0.82 22.69
CA GLY A 40 -13.47 1.60 22.57
C GLY A 40 -14.59 0.96 21.75
N TYR A 41 -14.36 -0.18 21.08
CA TYR A 41 -15.40 -0.90 20.32
C TYR A 41 -15.97 -2.06 21.15
N GLY A 42 -17.28 -2.08 21.33
CA GLY A 42 -18.01 -3.12 22.08
C GLY A 42 -17.57 -3.23 23.55
N LEU A 43 -17.85 -2.18 24.33
CA LEU A 43 -17.77 -2.20 25.80
C LEU A 43 -18.60 -3.35 26.39
N ASP A 44 -19.68 -3.75 25.72
CA ASP A 44 -20.56 -4.87 26.06
C ASP A 44 -20.70 -5.82 24.84
N GLY A 45 -20.04 -6.97 24.86
CA GLY A 45 -20.09 -7.97 23.78
C GLY A 45 -18.85 -8.88 23.74
N ASP A 46 -18.93 -10.00 23.00
CA ASP A 46 -17.77 -10.86 22.73
C ASP A 46 -16.88 -10.26 21.61
N GLU A 47 -15.69 -10.83 21.37
CA GLU A 47 -14.74 -10.35 20.34
C GLU A 47 -15.36 -10.24 18.93
N SER A 48 -16.37 -11.05 18.62
CA SER A 48 -17.05 -11.04 17.32
C SER A 48 -17.93 -9.80 17.16
N VAL A 49 -18.61 -9.37 18.23
CA VAL A 49 -19.38 -8.12 18.25
C VAL A 49 -18.44 -6.92 18.12
N GLN A 50 -17.33 -6.90 18.87
CA GLN A 50 -16.33 -5.84 18.77
C GLN A 50 -15.75 -5.71 17.35
N GLN A 51 -15.48 -6.83 16.68
CA GLN A 51 -14.98 -6.82 15.31
C GLN A 51 -16.00 -6.26 14.32
N LYS A 52 -17.27 -6.64 14.44
CA LYS A 52 -18.33 -6.12 13.57
C LYS A 52 -18.55 -4.62 13.77
N ASP A 53 -18.52 -4.15 15.01
CA ASP A 53 -18.65 -2.72 15.31
C ASP A 53 -17.46 -1.93 14.75
N PHE A 54 -16.25 -2.47 14.88
CA PHE A 54 -15.04 -1.89 14.29
C PHE A 54 -15.17 -1.81 12.76
N GLU A 55 -15.50 -2.91 12.09
CA GLU A 55 -15.69 -2.94 10.63
C GLU A 55 -16.80 -2.01 10.15
N SER A 56 -17.89 -1.87 10.92
CA SER A 56 -19.00 -0.96 10.58
C SER A 56 -18.57 0.51 10.56
N VAL A 57 -17.68 0.91 11.48
CA VAL A 57 -17.21 2.30 11.61
C VAL A 57 -15.96 2.58 10.77
N ARG A 58 -14.99 1.68 10.80
CA ARG A 58 -13.68 1.84 10.14
C ARG A 58 -13.61 1.19 8.77
N GLY A 59 -14.44 0.20 8.49
CA GLY A 59 -14.33 -0.64 7.30
C GLY A 59 -13.21 -1.67 7.44
N THR A 60 -12.77 -2.21 6.30
CA THR A 60 -11.65 -3.14 6.21
C THR A 60 -10.47 -2.49 5.50
N TYR A 61 -9.26 -2.95 5.81
CA TYR A 61 -8.04 -2.50 5.15
C TYR A 61 -8.14 -2.66 3.62
N ASP A 62 -8.50 -3.86 3.16
CA ASP A 62 -8.66 -4.15 1.72
C ASP A 62 -9.80 -3.38 1.07
N GLY A 63 -10.80 -2.96 1.84
CA GLY A 63 -11.93 -2.15 1.38
C GLY A 63 -11.58 -0.67 1.25
N ASN A 64 -10.50 -0.22 1.87
CA ASN A 64 -10.14 1.19 1.96
C ASN A 64 -9.73 1.75 0.59
N LYS A 65 -10.34 2.87 0.18
CA LYS A 65 -10.09 3.51 -1.13
C LYS A 65 -8.65 3.96 -1.31
N PHE A 66 -8.01 4.45 -0.25
CA PHE A 66 -6.62 4.88 -0.28
C PHE A 66 -5.67 3.69 -0.48
N VAL A 67 -5.87 2.60 0.29
CA VAL A 67 -5.11 1.36 0.15
C VAL A 67 -5.21 0.82 -1.29
N LYS A 68 -6.44 0.73 -1.82
CA LYS A 68 -6.66 0.28 -3.21
C LYS A 68 -5.97 1.17 -4.24
N ALA A 69 -6.06 2.49 -4.09
CA ALA A 69 -5.43 3.42 -5.02
C ALA A 69 -3.91 3.26 -5.02
N LEU A 70 -3.29 3.10 -3.84
CA LEU A 70 -1.85 2.95 -3.71
C LEU A 70 -1.34 1.60 -4.25
N CYS A 71 -2.12 0.52 -4.07
CA CYS A 71 -1.85 -0.75 -4.74
C CYS A 71 -1.93 -0.62 -6.27
N SER A 72 -2.95 0.08 -6.80
CA SER A 72 -3.06 0.34 -8.23
C SER A 72 -1.88 1.16 -8.76
N GLU A 73 -1.41 2.14 -7.98
CA GLU A 73 -0.23 2.93 -8.32
C GLU A 73 1.03 2.06 -8.42
N ASN A 74 1.23 1.11 -7.49
CA ASN A 74 2.34 0.15 -7.57
C ASN A 74 2.31 -0.67 -8.88
N ASP A 75 1.12 -1.14 -9.28
CA ASP A 75 0.94 -1.87 -10.54
C ASP A 75 1.25 -0.99 -11.76
N GLU A 76 0.86 0.28 -11.72
CA GLU A 76 1.17 1.25 -12.78
C GLU A 76 2.66 1.57 -12.86
N VAL A 77 3.35 1.68 -11.73
CA VAL A 77 4.80 1.89 -11.66
C VAL A 77 5.55 0.73 -12.32
N GLU A 78 5.17 -0.51 -12.04
CA GLU A 78 5.77 -1.68 -12.68
C GLU A 78 5.51 -1.67 -14.19
N LYS A 79 4.27 -1.41 -14.63
CA LYS A 79 3.93 -1.32 -16.06
C LYS A 79 4.76 -0.26 -16.78
N ARG A 80 4.85 0.95 -16.21
CA ARG A 80 5.63 2.06 -16.78
C ARG A 80 7.11 1.72 -16.88
N PHE A 81 7.68 1.09 -15.85
CA PHE A 81 9.07 0.62 -15.90
C PHE A 81 9.29 -0.37 -17.05
N GLN A 82 8.41 -1.35 -17.22
CA GLN A 82 8.50 -2.33 -18.30
C GLN A 82 8.37 -1.68 -19.69
N GLU A 83 7.54 -0.64 -19.83
CA GLU A 83 7.43 0.14 -21.06
C GLU A 83 8.71 0.94 -21.33
N MET A 84 9.30 1.57 -20.32
CA MET A 84 10.53 2.35 -20.45
C MET A 84 11.73 1.46 -20.84
N ILE A 85 11.89 0.30 -20.20
CA ILE A 85 12.98 -0.65 -20.50
C ILE A 85 12.88 -1.21 -21.92
N LYS A 86 11.67 -1.37 -22.48
CA LYS A 86 11.50 -1.83 -23.87
C LYS A 86 11.95 -0.79 -24.91
N ILE A 87 11.85 0.48 -24.57
CA ILE A 87 12.18 1.60 -25.47
C ILE A 87 13.66 1.95 -25.36
N LEU A 88 14.27 1.69 -24.20
CA LEU A 88 15.67 1.93 -23.96
C LEU A 88 16.50 1.09 -24.92
#